data_AF-A0A259M6W9-F1
#
_entry.id   AF-A0A259M6W9-F1
#
_cell.length_a   1.000
_cell.length_b   1.000
_cell.length_c   1.000
_cell.angle_alpha   90.00
_cell.angle_beta   90.00
_cell.angle_gamma   90.00
#
_symmetry.space_group_name_H-M   'P 1'
#
loop_
_entity.id
_entity.type
_entity.pdbx_description
1 polymer ?
#
loop_
_entity_poly.entity_id
_entity_poly.type
_entity_poly.pdbx_seq_one_letter_code
_entity_poly.pdbx_strand_id
1 'polypeptide(L)'
;MDLTTPALLFPAISLLLLAYTNRFLVLAQLIRQLKQMDSEGDHEVIARQIGMLRKRIVLTKRMQAFGVLSFFLCTVSMFLLFLGLEMPGIVAFGISLVLLSLSLLYSLYEIQISTNAINVELSTFEARKSSEA
;
A
#
# COMPACT_ATOMS: atom_id res chain seq x y z
N MET A 1 13.10 -28.53 10.00
CA MET A 1 12.24 -27.33 10.11
C MET A 1 10.81 -27.84 10.21
N ASP A 2 10.05 -27.39 11.21
CA ASP A 2 8.70 -27.90 11.43
C ASP A 2 7.71 -27.41 10.37
N LEU A 3 6.78 -28.30 10.00
CA LEU A 3 5.74 -28.07 8.98
C LEU A 3 4.72 -26.98 9.38
N THR A 4 4.85 -26.39 10.57
CA THR A 4 3.99 -25.34 11.11
C THR A 4 4.29 -23.96 10.51
N THR A 5 5.55 -23.66 10.16
CA THR A 5 5.95 -22.31 9.69
C THR A 5 5.24 -21.88 8.41
N PRO A 6 5.11 -22.72 7.35
CA PRO A 6 4.37 -22.33 6.14
C PRO A 6 2.87 -22.09 6.41
N ALA A 7 2.26 -22.88 7.29
CA ALA A 7 0.83 -22.81 7.60
C ALA A 7 0.42 -21.47 8.24
N LEU A 8 1.33 -20.83 9.00
CA LEU A 8 1.10 -19.51 9.60
C LEU A 8 1.35 -18.36 8.60
N LEU A 9 2.16 -18.57 7.56
CA LEU A 9 2.46 -17.54 6.57
C LEU A 9 1.30 -17.29 5.61
N PHE A 10 0.64 -18.33 5.08
CA PHE A 10 -0.45 -18.15 4.09
C PHE A 10 -1.60 -17.23 4.58
N PRO A 11 -2.11 -17.33 5.82
CA PRO A 11 -3.09 -16.38 6.36
C PRO A 11 -2.55 -14.95 6.45
N ALA A 12 -1.33 -14.76 6.96
CA ALA A 12 -0.72 -13.44 7.11
C ALA A 12 -0.49 -12.74 5.75
N ILE A 13 -0.02 -13.50 4.75
CA ILE A 13 0.12 -13.04 3.36
C ILE A 13 -1.23 -12.60 2.81
N SER A 14 -2.27 -13.44 2.97
CA SER A 14 -3.60 -13.18 2.44
C SER A 14 -4.24 -11.93 3.06
N LEU A 15 -4.10 -11.75 4.38
CA LEU A 15 -4.59 -10.57 5.09
C LEU A 15 -3.87 -9.28 4.65
N LEU A 16 -2.55 -9.33 4.47
CA LEU A 16 -1.75 -8.19 4.00
C LEU A 16 -2.12 -7.80 2.57
N LEU A 17 -2.26 -8.78 1.66
CA LEU A 17 -2.69 -8.53 0.28
C LEU A 17 -4.13 -8.00 0.21
N LEU A 18 -5.04 -8.49 1.06
CA LEU A 18 -6.40 -7.99 1.17
C LEU A 18 -6.42 -6.53 1.66
N ALA A 19 -5.64 -6.20 2.70
CA ALA A 19 -5.53 -4.84 3.22
C ALA A 19 -4.99 -3.84 2.17
N TYR A 20 -3.96 -4.25 1.42
CA TYR A 20 -3.39 -3.42 0.35
C TYR A 20 -4.37 -3.25 -0.82
N THR A 21 -5.08 -4.32 -1.20
CA THR A 21 -6.09 -4.28 -2.27
C THR A 21 -7.28 -3.40 -1.87
N ASN A 22 -7.74 -3.49 -0.61
CA ASN A 22 -8.79 -2.61 -0.08
C ASN A 22 -8.36 -1.13 -0.13
N ARG A 23 -7.13 -0.81 0.32
CA ARG A 23 -6.57 0.56 0.23
C ARG A 23 -6.55 1.08 -1.21
N PHE A 24 -6.15 0.25 -2.18
CA PHE A 24 -6.20 0.61 -3.59
C PHE A 24 -7.63 0.85 -4.11
N LEU A 25 -8.58 -0.02 -3.76
CA LEU A 25 -9.98 0.10 -4.18
C LEU A 25 -10.65 1.37 -3.65
N VAL A 26 -10.47 1.68 -2.37
CA VAL A 26 -11.01 2.92 -1.74
C VAL A 26 -10.43 4.17 -2.41
N LEU A 27 -9.13 4.21 -2.68
CA LEU A 27 -8.51 5.33 -3.41
C LEU A 27 -9.04 5.46 -4.85
N ALA A 28 -9.26 4.35 -5.54
CA ALA A 28 -9.80 4.34 -6.90
C ALA A 28 -11.30 4.72 -6.94
N GLN A 29 -12.07 4.39 -5.91
CA GLN A 29 -13.46 4.83 -5.74
C GLN A 29 -13.53 6.34 -5.50
N LEU A 30 -12.72 6.88 -4.59
CA LEU A 30 -12.71 8.31 -4.27
C LEU A 30 -12.34 9.18 -5.49
N ILE A 31 -11.36 8.77 -6.31
CA ILE A 31 -11.05 9.46 -7.58
C ILE A 31 -12.25 9.46 -8.55
N ARG A 32 -13.04 8.38 -8.60
CA ARG A 32 -14.24 8.31 -9.45
C ARG A 32 -15.35 9.22 -8.94
N GLN A 33 -15.57 9.28 -7.63
CA GLN A 33 -16.55 10.17 -7.00
C GLN A 33 -16.21 11.63 -7.22
N LEU A 34 -14.95 12.03 -6.97
CA LEU A 34 -14.48 13.40 -7.22
C LEU A 34 -14.63 13.79 -8.70
N LYS A 35 -14.35 12.89 -9.64
CA LYS A 35 -14.59 13.14 -11.08
C LYS A 35 -16.09 13.23 -11.44
N GLN A 36 -17.00 12.67 -10.65
CA GLN A 36 -18.45 12.83 -10.83
C GLN A 36 -18.99 14.14 -10.23
N MET A 37 -18.24 14.75 -9.30
CA MET A 37 -18.55 16.05 -8.70
C MET A 37 -17.93 17.23 -9.48
N ASP A 38 -17.25 16.95 -10.58
CA ASP A 38 -16.52 17.91 -11.41
C ASP A 38 -17.48 18.78 -12.26
N SER A 39 -18.07 19.77 -11.58
CA SER A 39 -18.94 20.81 -12.14
C SER A 39 -18.26 22.17 -12.03
N GLU A 40 -18.64 23.10 -12.91
CA GLU A 40 -17.82 24.22 -13.43
C GLU A 40 -17.27 25.26 -12.41
N GLY A 41 -17.58 25.14 -11.10
CA GLY A 41 -17.11 26.05 -10.05
C GLY A 41 -15.88 25.60 -9.25
N ASP A 42 -15.68 24.30 -8.99
CA ASP A 42 -14.66 23.80 -8.03
C ASP A 42 -13.55 22.95 -8.70
N HIS A 43 -13.41 23.03 -10.03
CA HIS A 43 -12.54 22.18 -10.88
C HIS A 43 -11.08 22.12 -10.42
N GLU A 44 -10.47 23.27 -10.05
CA GLU A 44 -9.06 23.32 -9.63
C GLU A 44 -8.83 22.57 -8.31
N VAL A 45 -9.79 22.64 -7.38
CA VAL A 45 -9.74 21.93 -6.10
C VAL A 45 -9.84 20.42 -6.34
N ILE A 46 -10.80 20.00 -7.17
CA ILE A 46 -11.03 18.60 -7.56
C ILE A 46 -9.79 18.01 -8.27
N ALA A 47 -9.22 18.74 -9.24
CA ALA A 47 -8.00 18.35 -9.94
C ALA A 47 -6.81 18.19 -8.98
N ARG A 48 -6.65 19.12 -8.02
CA ARG A 48 -5.61 19.06 -6.97
C ARG A 48 -5.77 17.83 -6.08
N GLN A 49 -7.00 17.51 -5.63
CA GLN A 49 -7.27 16.30 -4.84
C GLN A 49 -6.96 15.02 -5.61
N ILE A 50 -7.43 14.90 -6.85
CA ILE A 50 -7.15 13.74 -7.73
C ILE A 50 -5.63 13.58 -7.93
N GLY A 51 -4.88 14.68 -8.04
CA GLY A 51 -3.41 14.68 -8.07
C GLY A 51 -2.76 14.11 -6.81
N MET A 52 -3.30 14.38 -5.62
CA MET A 52 -2.83 13.80 -4.36
C MET A 52 -3.17 12.30 -4.25
N LEU A 53 -4.40 11.91 -4.61
CA LEU A 53 -4.84 10.51 -4.59
C LEU A 53 -4.05 9.65 -5.58
N ARG A 54 -3.70 10.17 -6.77
CA ARG A 54 -2.86 9.49 -7.75
C ARG A 54 -1.47 9.14 -7.19
N LYS A 55 -0.87 10.02 -6.37
CA LYS A 55 0.41 9.73 -5.69
C LYS A 55 0.25 8.57 -4.70
N ARG A 56 -0.80 8.58 -3.88
CA ARG A 56 -1.14 7.52 -2.90
C ARG A 56 -1.37 6.15 -3.57
N ILE A 57 -2.02 6.12 -4.75
CA ILE A 57 -2.20 4.90 -5.54
C ILE A 57 -0.86 4.34 -6.05
N VAL A 58 0.02 5.18 -6.60
CA VAL A 58 1.35 4.73 -7.08
C VAL A 58 2.18 4.17 -5.92
N LEU A 59 2.08 4.78 -4.74
CA LEU A 59 2.79 4.33 -3.55
C LEU A 59 2.23 3.01 -3.00
N THR A 60 0.90 2.88 -2.94
CA THR A 60 0.20 1.63 -2.59
C THR A 60 0.59 0.48 -3.54
N LYS A 61 0.67 0.74 -4.85
CA LYS A 61 1.11 -0.25 -5.84
C LYS A 61 2.57 -0.68 -5.64
N ARG A 62 3.47 0.25 -5.30
CA ARG A 62 4.89 -0.06 -5.02
C ARG A 62 5.02 -0.92 -3.77
N MET A 63 4.38 -0.54 -2.67
CA MET A 63 4.27 -1.33 -1.45
C MET A 63 3.82 -2.77 -1.76
N GLN A 64 2.68 -2.94 -2.44
CA GLN A 64 2.15 -4.26 -2.77
C GLN A 64 3.09 -5.09 -3.65
N ALA A 65 3.80 -4.47 -4.60
CA ALA A 65 4.80 -5.17 -5.41
C ALA A 65 5.97 -5.69 -4.56
N PHE A 66 6.51 -4.90 -3.63
CA PHE A 66 7.57 -5.35 -2.72
C PHE A 66 7.10 -6.47 -1.79
N GLY A 67 5.88 -6.37 -1.24
CA GLY A 67 5.29 -7.42 -0.42
C GLY A 67 5.10 -8.75 -1.17
N VAL A 68 4.56 -8.70 -2.40
CA VAL A 68 4.40 -9.89 -3.26
C VAL A 68 5.75 -10.51 -3.62
N LEU A 69 6.74 -9.70 -4.02
CA LEU A 69 8.09 -10.18 -4.35
C LEU A 69 8.79 -10.82 -3.13
N SER A 70 8.63 -10.23 -1.94
CA SER A 70 9.06 -10.82 -0.67
C SER A 70 8.48 -12.22 -0.48
N PHE A 71 7.15 -12.37 -0.52
CA PHE A 71 6.51 -13.65 -0.22
C PHE A 71 6.75 -14.71 -1.31
N PHE A 72 6.95 -14.28 -2.56
CA PHE A 72 7.43 -15.17 -3.62
C PHE A 72 8.84 -15.69 -3.33
N LEU A 73 9.80 -14.81 -2.99
CA LEU A 73 11.16 -15.23 -2.60
C LEU A 73 11.19 -16.08 -1.32
N CYS A 74 10.31 -15.82 -0.35
CA CYS A 74 10.16 -16.66 0.84
C CYS A 74 9.66 -18.06 0.48
N THR A 75 8.71 -18.18 -0.45
CA THR A 75 8.25 -19.48 -0.99
C THR A 75 9.38 -20.22 -1.71
N VAL A 76 10.14 -19.52 -2.58
CA VAL A 76 11.31 -20.09 -3.27
C VAL A 76 12.40 -20.52 -2.29
N SER A 77 12.66 -19.73 -1.25
CA SER A 77 13.55 -20.08 -0.14
C SER A 77 13.14 -21.38 0.54
N MET A 78 11.89 -21.49 0.97
CA MET A 78 11.39 -22.71 1.63
C MET A 78 11.49 -23.94 0.72
N PHE A 79 11.28 -23.78 -0.59
CA PHE A 79 11.47 -24.84 -1.58
C PHE A 79 12.94 -25.25 -1.77
N LEU A 80 13.87 -24.28 -1.83
CA LEU A 80 15.32 -24.56 -1.89
C LEU A 80 15.81 -25.29 -0.64
N LEU A 81 15.37 -24.85 0.55
CA LEU A 81 15.68 -25.50 1.83
C LEU A 81 15.11 -26.93 1.90
N PHE A 82 13.91 -27.16 1.36
CA PHE A 82 13.32 -28.49 1.24
C PHE A 82 14.10 -29.42 0.29
N LEU A 83 14.73 -28.88 -0.76
CA LEU A 83 15.66 -29.62 -1.63
C LEU A 83 17.06 -29.82 -1.03
N GLY A 84 17.30 -29.42 0.23
CA GLY A 84 18.62 -29.50 0.88
C GLY A 84 19.62 -28.44 0.41
N LEU A 85 19.18 -27.44 -0.37
CA LEU A 85 20.03 -26.38 -0.89
C LEU A 85 20.12 -25.22 0.12
N GLU A 86 20.79 -25.48 1.24
CA GLU A 86 20.84 -24.58 2.41
C GLU A 86 21.30 -23.16 2.08
N MET A 87 22.50 -23.01 1.50
CA MET A 87 23.10 -21.70 1.20
C MET A 87 22.22 -20.79 0.30
N PRO A 88 21.75 -21.22 -0.89
CA PRO A 88 20.89 -20.36 -1.71
C PRO A 88 19.49 -20.15 -1.07
N GLY A 89 19.00 -21.10 -0.27
CA GLY A 89 17.79 -20.92 0.53
C GLY A 89 17.94 -19.78 1.55
N ILE A 90 18.98 -19.80 2.37
CA ILE A 90 19.29 -18.76 3.37
C ILE A 90 19.45 -17.38 2.71
N VAL A 91 20.14 -17.31 1.55
CA VAL A 91 20.28 -16.06 0.79
C VAL A 91 18.94 -15.56 0.25
N ALA A 92 18.10 -16.44 -0.32
CA ALA A 92 16.76 -16.07 -0.78
C ALA A 92 15.86 -15.60 0.37
N PHE A 93 15.97 -16.22 1.55
CA PHE A 93 15.27 -15.79 2.77
C PHE A 93 15.69 -14.37 3.18
N GLY A 94 17.00 -14.10 3.27
CA GLY A 94 17.52 -12.78 3.61
C GLY A 94 17.03 -11.68 2.67
N ILE A 95 17.04 -11.94 1.36
CA ILE A 95 16.50 -10.99 0.36
C ILE A 95 14.99 -10.80 0.54
N SER A 96 14.23 -11.85 0.86
CA SER A 96 12.79 -11.73 1.13
C SER A 96 12.48 -10.78 2.30
N LEU A 97 13.25 -10.85 3.40
CA LEU A 97 13.09 -9.99 4.57
C LEU A 97 13.40 -8.52 4.26
N VAL A 98 14.41 -8.24 3.42
CA VAL A 98 14.72 -6.89 2.95
C VAL A 98 13.58 -6.32 2.10
N LEU A 99 13.03 -7.11 1.18
CA LEU A 99 11.86 -6.72 0.37
C LEU A 99 10.62 -6.48 1.24
N LEU A 100 10.40 -7.28 2.28
CA LEU A 100 9.30 -7.08 3.24
C LEU A 100 9.48 -5.77 4.03
N SER A 101 10.70 -5.51 4.50
CA SER A 101 11.05 -4.27 5.21
C SER A 101 10.81 -3.04 4.34
N LEU A 102 11.20 -3.08 3.06
CA LEU A 102 10.91 -2.03 2.09
C LEU A 102 9.40 -1.84 1.87
N SER A 103 8.62 -2.94 1.77
CA SER A 103 7.15 -2.87 1.71
C SER A 103 6.56 -2.15 2.92
N LEU A 104 7.00 -2.50 4.12
CA LEU A 104 6.51 -1.90 5.38
C LEU A 104 6.92 -0.43 5.53
N LEU A 105 8.13 -0.05 5.11
CA LEU A 105 8.54 1.37 5.06
C LEU A 105 7.68 2.18 4.08
N TYR A 106 7.34 1.63 2.90
CA TYR A 106 6.38 2.27 1.99
C TYR A 106 4.97 2.37 2.59
N SER A 107 4.53 1.39 3.40
CA SER A 107 3.26 1.45 4.14
C SER A 107 3.22 2.62 5.12
N LEU A 108 4.26 2.78 5.94
CA LEU A 108 4.38 3.88 6.90
C LEU A 108 4.39 5.25 6.20
N TYR A 109 5.08 5.36 5.06
CA TYR A 109 5.13 6.60 4.27
C TYR A 109 3.78 6.92 3.59
N GLU A 110 3.04 5.92 3.08
CA GLU A 110 1.68 6.12 2.56
C GLU A 110 0.71 6.54 3.67
N ILE A 111 0.87 6.05 4.90
CA ILE A 111 0.09 6.49 6.07
C ILE A 111 0.36 7.96 6.38
N GLN A 112 1.63 8.40 6.41
CA GLN A 112 1.97 9.81 6.63
C GLN A 112 1.40 10.74 5.53
N ILE A 113 1.57 10.39 4.25
CA ILE A 113 0.99 11.15 3.12
C ILE A 113 -0.54 11.16 3.18
N SER A 114 -1.16 10.02 3.52
CA SER A 114 -2.60 9.86 3.67
C SER A 114 -3.18 10.84 4.70
N THR A 115 -2.63 10.84 5.92
CA THR A 115 -3.08 11.73 6.99
C THR A 115 -2.81 13.20 6.66
N ASN A 116 -1.65 13.53 6.10
CA ASN A 116 -1.34 14.91 5.72
C ASN A 116 -2.27 15.45 4.62
N ALA A 117 -2.61 14.64 3.62
CA ALA A 117 -3.55 15.04 2.57
C ALA A 117 -4.95 15.33 3.15
N ILE A 118 -5.44 14.47 4.05
CA ILE A 118 -6.74 14.64 4.73
C ILE A 118 -6.74 15.91 5.60
N ASN A 119 -5.68 16.19 6.36
CA ASN A 119 -5.60 17.40 7.20
C ASN A 119 -5.59 18.69 6.37
N VAL A 120 -4.90 18.69 5.21
CA VAL A 120 -4.89 19.84 4.27
C VAL A 120 -6.27 20.04 3.63
N GLU A 121 -6.98 18.95 3.32
CA GLU A 121 -8.34 19.00 2.80
C GLU A 121 -9.34 19.53 3.85
N LEU A 122 -9.28 19.02 5.08
CA LEU A 122 -10.13 19.44 6.19
C LEU A 122 -9.97 20.93 6.51
N SER A 123 -8.73 21.41 6.67
CA SER A 123 -8.44 22.82 6.95
C SER A 123 -8.84 23.77 5.82
N THR A 124 -8.81 23.31 4.55
CA THR A 124 -9.33 24.08 3.42
C THR A 124 -10.86 24.21 3.49
N PHE A 125 -11.55 23.14 3.88
CA PHE A 125 -13.01 23.14 4.04
C PHE A 125 -13.46 24.00 5.23
N GLU A 126 -12.77 23.91 6.37
CA GLU A 126 -13.02 24.73 7.56
C GLU A 126 -12.80 26.21 7.29
N ALA A 127 -11.73 26.58 6.58
CA ALA A 127 -11.45 27.95 6.19
C ALA A 127 -12.53 28.54 5.26
N ARG A 128 -13.02 27.77 4.27
CA ARG A 128 -14.12 28.19 3.39
C ARG A 128 -15.39 28.46 4.20
N LYS A 129 -15.78 27.51 5.06
CA LYS A 129 -16.96 27.63 5.94
C LYS A 129 -16.87 28.84 6.89
N SER A 130 -15.68 29.17 7.38
CA SER A 130 -15.46 30.34 8.25
C SER A 130 -15.46 31.69 7.52
N SER A 131 -15.55 31.70 6.19
CA SER A 131 -15.70 32.90 5.36
C SER A 131 -17.13 33.09 4.83
N GLU A 132 -18.04 32.16 5.15
CA GLU A 132 -19.45 32.13 4.74
C GLU A 132 -20.41 32.45 5.92
N ALA A 133 -19.86 32.85 7.08
CA ALA A 133 -20.55 33.04 8.36
C ALA A 133 -20.15 34.36 9.05
#